data_AF-D8FU08-F1
#
_entry.id   AF-D8FU08-F1
#
_cell.length_a   1.000
_cell.length_b   1.000
_cell.length_c   1.000
_cell.angle_alpha   90.00
_cell.angle_beta   90.00
_cell.angle_gamma   90.00
#
_symmetry.space_group_name_H-M   'P 1'
#
loop_
_entity.id
_entity.type
_entity.pdbx_description
1 polymer ?
#
loop_
_entity_poly.entity_id
_entity_poly.type
_entity_poly.pdbx_seq_one_letter_code
_entity_poly.pdbx_strand_id
1 'polypeptide(L)'
;MTINRVEYLIILSALTETEIFINVASDWRLSHAEVVSAANRLFQSGDILAAFSLENGENIRGVALTISQIWASLNGKLNAFYYLTSQGGARWEGLTGANWNHYHKWCLGYQHDEITGLFRSEIICCSQQIIQEIINYCEYLENQILISETCFWEDIGFWKATYWKTLPKAYKVTYQHRYFELCIDSNTPQEWIDKERQAKQWYSEISHWYTEPELDTNASNLFGDEDINSYATLPENLNSKVEYLILDFAVIFNYYGLRNVAYSNHLSHAETALAANSLFQRGDIKARVFADEHDTEGTSNVVLTMAGIQDHLDERFNATYYLTPQGGARWEAMAHPDWNKFFIVNFLGQFPYEEGFFCTQREILEQLLALERLIFMYEHIPGTEKWNVLEPWEATYWKTLPRGYHVSCEFQPNDSSLDYQKEGASPELIEEYQQARQWYENMKKWYTDPYFD
;
A
#
# COMPACT_ATOMS: atom_id res chain seq x y z
N MET A 1 -2.62 -28.19 -24.32
CA MET A 1 -1.89 -27.11 -25.04
C MET A 1 -0.92 -26.53 -24.03
N THR A 2 0.38 -26.72 -24.21
CA THR A 2 1.40 -26.18 -23.29
C THR A 2 1.58 -24.70 -23.58
N ILE A 3 1.17 -23.83 -22.64
CA ILE A 3 1.45 -22.40 -22.73
C ILE A 3 2.87 -22.12 -22.23
N ASN A 4 3.55 -21.17 -22.87
CA ASN A 4 4.81 -20.64 -22.36
C ASN A 4 4.56 -19.93 -21.01
N ARG A 5 5.38 -20.21 -19.98
CA ARG A 5 5.27 -19.61 -18.65
C ARG A 5 5.13 -18.08 -18.69
N VAL A 6 5.94 -17.41 -19.52
CA VAL A 6 5.93 -15.94 -19.62
C VAL A 6 4.64 -15.41 -20.22
N GLU A 7 4.09 -16.08 -21.24
CA GLU A 7 2.80 -15.71 -21.82
C GLU A 7 1.67 -15.85 -20.81
N TYR A 8 1.69 -16.93 -20.01
CA TYR A 8 0.70 -17.13 -18.95
C TYR A 8 0.76 -16.00 -17.92
N LEU A 9 1.97 -15.64 -17.44
CA LEU A 9 2.14 -14.58 -16.45
C LEU A 9 1.70 -13.21 -16.98
N ILE A 10 2.00 -12.88 -18.24
CA ILE A 10 1.49 -11.66 -18.87
C ILE A 10 -0.05 -11.66 -18.89
N ILE A 11 -0.67 -12.77 -19.31
CA ILE A 11 -2.14 -12.91 -19.35
C ILE A 11 -2.74 -12.81 -17.94
N LEU A 12 -2.10 -13.44 -16.94
CA LEU A 12 -2.53 -13.43 -15.54
C LEU A 12 -2.49 -12.01 -14.96
N SER A 13 -1.41 -11.27 -15.18
CA SER A 13 -1.30 -9.89 -14.69
C SER A 13 -2.32 -8.95 -15.36
N ALA A 14 -2.75 -9.23 -16.60
CA ALA A 14 -3.81 -8.47 -17.28
C ALA A 14 -5.22 -8.63 -16.68
N LEU A 15 -5.40 -9.49 -15.67
CA LEU A 15 -6.66 -9.54 -14.93
C LEU A 15 -6.90 -8.25 -14.12
N THR A 16 -5.84 -7.49 -13.81
CA THR A 16 -5.95 -6.16 -13.23
C THR A 16 -6.31 -5.13 -14.32
N GLU A 17 -7.10 -4.09 -14.00
CA GLU A 17 -7.64 -3.17 -15.02
C GLU A 17 -6.59 -2.20 -15.62
N THR A 18 -5.35 -2.19 -15.11
CA THR A 18 -4.32 -1.18 -15.45
C THR A 18 -2.88 -1.73 -15.41
N GLU A 19 -2.64 -2.93 -15.95
CA GLU A 19 -1.31 -3.54 -15.88
C GLU A 19 -0.30 -2.96 -16.88
N ILE A 20 0.97 -2.83 -16.47
CA ILE A 20 2.08 -2.38 -17.32
C ILE A 20 3.21 -3.42 -17.38
N PHE A 21 3.89 -3.54 -18.52
CA PHE A 21 4.90 -4.62 -18.71
C PHE A 21 6.08 -4.56 -17.73
N ILE A 22 6.43 -3.37 -17.25
CA ILE A 22 7.50 -3.20 -16.25
C ILE A 22 7.17 -3.91 -14.94
N ASN A 23 5.91 -3.91 -14.51
CA ASN A 23 5.46 -4.64 -13.32
C ASN A 23 5.58 -6.14 -13.56
N VAL A 24 5.09 -6.64 -14.70
CA VAL A 24 5.20 -8.07 -15.05
C VAL A 24 6.66 -8.55 -15.03
N ALA A 25 7.57 -7.76 -15.58
CA ALA A 25 9.00 -8.09 -15.55
C ALA A 25 9.54 -8.15 -14.12
N SER A 26 9.17 -7.17 -13.30
CA SER A 26 9.59 -7.03 -11.90
C SER A 26 9.00 -8.16 -11.03
N ASP A 27 7.69 -8.26 -10.95
CA ASP A 27 6.93 -9.15 -10.06
C ASP A 27 7.28 -10.63 -10.30
N TRP A 28 7.57 -10.99 -11.55
CA TRP A 28 7.83 -12.37 -11.95
C TRP A 28 9.30 -12.69 -12.24
N ARG A 29 10.20 -11.72 -12.02
CA ARG A 29 11.65 -11.84 -12.29
C ARG A 29 11.97 -12.29 -13.71
N LEU A 30 11.32 -11.67 -14.68
CA LEU A 30 11.50 -11.98 -16.09
C LEU A 30 12.45 -10.97 -16.71
N SER A 31 13.35 -11.43 -17.58
CA SER A 31 14.15 -10.50 -18.37
C SER A 31 13.24 -9.69 -19.31
N HIS A 32 13.63 -8.44 -19.60
CA HIS A 32 12.89 -7.64 -20.58
C HIS A 32 12.81 -8.35 -21.95
N ALA A 33 13.84 -9.11 -22.33
CA ALA A 33 13.84 -9.88 -23.58
C ALA A 33 12.76 -10.97 -23.59
N GLU A 34 12.58 -11.70 -22.50
CA GLU A 34 11.51 -12.69 -22.35
C GLU A 34 10.13 -12.03 -22.44
N VAL A 35 9.91 -10.94 -21.70
CA VAL A 35 8.64 -10.21 -21.71
C VAL A 35 8.33 -9.65 -23.09
N VAL A 36 9.31 -9.02 -23.77
CA VAL A 36 9.13 -8.50 -25.14
C VAL A 36 8.75 -9.60 -26.11
N SER A 37 9.46 -10.73 -26.06
CA SER A 37 9.23 -11.86 -26.96
C SER A 37 7.83 -12.45 -26.77
N ALA A 38 7.43 -12.69 -25.52
CA ALA A 38 6.10 -13.22 -25.18
C ALA A 38 4.97 -12.22 -25.46
N ALA A 39 5.11 -10.97 -25.04
CA ALA A 39 4.13 -9.91 -25.29
C ALA A 39 3.92 -9.70 -26.80
N ASN A 40 4.99 -9.69 -27.60
CA ASN A 40 4.87 -9.56 -29.05
C ASN A 40 4.07 -10.71 -29.66
N ARG A 41 4.25 -11.96 -29.20
CA ARG A 41 3.42 -13.09 -29.65
C ARG A 41 1.96 -12.92 -29.25
N LEU A 42 1.69 -12.46 -28.03
CA LEU A 42 0.32 -12.20 -27.54
C LEU A 42 -0.37 -11.06 -28.30
N PHE A 43 0.35 -10.01 -28.69
CA PHE A 43 -0.20 -8.96 -29.58
C PHE A 43 -0.47 -9.50 -30.98
N GLN A 44 0.44 -10.31 -31.53
CA GLN A 44 0.30 -10.89 -32.87
C GLN A 44 -0.85 -11.92 -32.95
N SER A 45 -1.07 -12.70 -31.89
CA SER A 45 -2.21 -13.60 -31.80
C SER A 45 -3.52 -12.85 -31.54
N GLY A 46 -3.47 -11.58 -31.11
CA GLY A 46 -4.64 -10.81 -30.73
C GLY A 46 -5.18 -11.19 -29.35
N ASP A 47 -4.37 -11.81 -28.49
CA ASP A 47 -4.74 -12.14 -27.10
C ASP A 47 -4.74 -10.90 -26.19
N ILE A 48 -3.86 -9.93 -26.45
CA ILE A 48 -3.79 -8.66 -25.71
C ILE A 48 -3.82 -7.46 -26.65
N LEU A 49 -4.29 -6.33 -26.12
CA LEU A 49 -4.20 -5.00 -26.71
C LEU A 49 -3.69 -4.00 -25.67
N ALA A 50 -3.16 -2.89 -26.13
CA ALA A 50 -2.67 -1.81 -25.27
C ALA A 50 -3.60 -0.61 -25.31
N ALA A 51 -3.48 0.21 -24.27
CA ALA A 51 -4.12 1.49 -24.15
C ALA A 51 -3.15 2.55 -23.57
N PHE A 52 -3.41 3.81 -23.92
CA PHE A 52 -2.64 4.97 -23.52
C PHE A 52 -3.56 5.99 -22.89
N SER A 53 -3.16 6.55 -21.76
CA SER A 53 -3.83 7.71 -21.17
C SER A 53 -3.28 9.00 -21.78
N LEU A 54 -4.17 9.84 -22.28
CA LEU A 54 -3.88 11.18 -22.76
C LEU A 54 -3.97 12.18 -21.61
N GLU A 55 -3.33 13.35 -21.75
CA GLU A 55 -3.33 14.41 -20.72
C GLU A 55 -4.73 14.93 -20.37
N ASN A 56 -5.69 14.78 -21.30
CA ASN A 56 -7.09 15.16 -21.10
C ASN A 56 -7.93 14.08 -20.38
N GLY A 57 -7.31 12.96 -19.96
CA GLY A 57 -7.98 11.83 -19.31
C GLY A 57 -8.65 10.84 -20.27
N GLU A 58 -8.63 11.10 -21.59
CA GLU A 58 -9.11 10.13 -22.57
C GLU A 58 -8.11 8.99 -22.75
N ASN A 59 -8.61 7.81 -23.08
CA ASN A 59 -7.77 6.64 -23.33
C ASN A 59 -7.84 6.22 -24.80
N ILE A 60 -6.69 6.20 -25.50
CA ILE A 60 -6.59 5.53 -26.81
C ILE A 60 -6.50 4.03 -26.52
N ARG A 61 -7.48 3.24 -26.99
CA ARG A 61 -7.55 1.79 -26.75
C ARG A 61 -7.43 1.00 -28.05
N GLY A 62 -7.06 -0.28 -27.93
CA GLY A 62 -7.08 -1.23 -29.03
C GLY A 62 -5.83 -1.20 -29.90
N VAL A 63 -4.67 -0.83 -29.33
CA VAL A 63 -3.41 -0.73 -30.06
C VAL A 63 -2.59 -1.99 -29.88
N ALA A 64 -2.13 -2.60 -30.97
CA ALA A 64 -1.10 -3.64 -30.91
C ALA A 64 0.27 -2.97 -30.90
N LEU A 65 1.04 -3.16 -29.81
CA LEU A 65 2.36 -2.56 -29.71
C LEU A 65 3.36 -3.30 -30.60
N THR A 66 4.27 -2.54 -31.23
CA THR A 66 5.44 -3.12 -31.90
C THR A 66 6.52 -3.52 -30.88
N ILE A 67 7.46 -4.37 -31.27
CA ILE A 67 8.61 -4.77 -30.42
C ILE A 67 9.32 -3.55 -29.80
N SER A 68 9.56 -2.48 -30.58
CA SER A 68 10.22 -1.28 -30.07
C SER A 68 9.37 -0.51 -29.06
N GLN A 69 8.05 -0.52 -29.21
CA GLN A 69 7.12 0.09 -28.24
C GLN A 69 7.01 -0.73 -26.96
N ILE A 70 7.03 -2.06 -27.04
CA ILE A 70 7.06 -2.93 -25.85
C ILE A 70 8.35 -2.68 -25.07
N TRP A 71 9.50 -2.59 -25.75
CA TRP A 71 10.76 -2.18 -25.14
C TRP A 71 10.70 -0.79 -24.50
N ALA A 72 10.07 0.18 -25.17
CA ALA A 72 9.91 1.53 -24.62
C ALA A 72 9.05 1.50 -23.34
N SER A 73 8.00 0.68 -23.31
CA SER A 73 7.13 0.51 -22.13
C SER A 73 7.87 -0.12 -20.95
N LEU A 74 8.63 -1.20 -21.18
CA LEU A 74 9.46 -1.84 -20.16
C LEU A 74 10.54 -0.91 -19.58
N ASN A 75 11.03 0.04 -20.37
CA ASN A 75 12.02 1.03 -19.93
C ASN A 75 11.37 2.31 -19.36
N GLY A 76 10.06 2.32 -19.11
CA GLY A 76 9.34 3.50 -18.59
C GLY A 76 9.24 4.68 -19.56
N LYS A 77 9.66 4.52 -20.82
CA LYS A 77 9.63 5.57 -21.85
C LYS A 77 8.28 5.69 -22.56
N LEU A 78 7.43 4.69 -22.38
CA LEU A 78 6.09 4.66 -22.95
C LEU A 78 5.09 4.22 -21.87
N ASN A 79 4.28 5.16 -21.40
CA ASN A 79 3.23 4.86 -20.44
C ASN A 79 2.04 4.21 -21.17
N ALA A 80 2.09 2.89 -21.30
CA ALA A 80 1.06 2.07 -21.93
C ALA A 80 0.71 0.92 -20.98
N PHE A 81 -0.58 0.78 -20.69
CA PHE A 81 -1.10 -0.41 -20.03
C PHE A 81 -1.67 -1.38 -21.05
N TYR A 82 -1.72 -2.65 -20.70
CA TYR A 82 -2.24 -3.70 -21.59
C TYR A 82 -3.39 -4.46 -20.93
N TYR A 83 -4.26 -5.03 -21.77
CA TYR A 83 -5.47 -5.71 -21.34
C TYR A 83 -5.80 -6.86 -22.32
N LEU A 84 -6.54 -7.85 -21.84
CA LEU A 84 -6.99 -9.01 -22.62
C LEU A 84 -8.02 -8.62 -23.68
N THR A 85 -7.99 -9.29 -24.81
CA THR A 85 -9.16 -9.29 -25.70
C THR A 85 -10.15 -10.36 -25.25
N SER A 86 -11.32 -10.43 -25.88
CA SER A 86 -12.20 -11.60 -25.70
C SER A 86 -11.49 -12.92 -26.02
N GLN A 87 -10.53 -12.91 -26.96
CA GLN A 87 -9.73 -14.09 -27.30
C GLN A 87 -8.73 -14.43 -26.20
N GLY A 88 -7.94 -13.45 -25.72
CA GLY A 88 -6.98 -13.69 -24.64
C GLY A 88 -7.66 -14.12 -23.35
N GLY A 89 -8.83 -13.55 -23.07
CA GLY A 89 -9.69 -13.98 -21.97
C GLY A 89 -10.17 -15.43 -22.09
N ALA A 90 -10.65 -15.84 -23.27
CA ALA A 90 -11.03 -17.23 -23.50
C ALA A 90 -9.82 -18.19 -23.41
N ARG A 91 -8.64 -17.74 -23.85
CA ARG A 91 -7.38 -18.49 -23.71
C ARG A 91 -7.02 -18.67 -22.24
N TRP A 92 -7.11 -17.60 -21.44
CA TRP A 92 -6.88 -17.66 -19.99
C TRP A 92 -7.82 -18.65 -19.30
N GLU A 93 -9.14 -18.55 -19.56
CA GLU A 93 -10.14 -19.46 -18.98
C GLU A 93 -9.86 -20.93 -19.31
N GLY A 94 -9.46 -21.21 -20.55
CA GLY A 94 -9.12 -22.56 -21.00
C GLY A 94 -7.86 -23.13 -20.33
N LEU A 95 -6.97 -22.27 -19.83
CA LEU A 95 -5.76 -22.67 -19.12
C LEU A 95 -6.00 -22.88 -17.63
N THR A 96 -6.79 -22.00 -17.02
CA THR A 96 -6.94 -21.94 -15.57
C THR A 96 -8.14 -22.70 -15.03
N GLY A 97 -9.06 -23.17 -15.89
CA GLY A 97 -10.27 -23.83 -15.43
C GLY A 97 -11.13 -22.93 -14.54
N ALA A 98 -11.21 -21.63 -14.87
CA ALA A 98 -11.88 -20.62 -14.06
C ALA A 98 -13.32 -21.02 -13.68
N ASN A 99 -13.58 -21.08 -12.37
CA ASN A 99 -14.89 -21.27 -11.78
C ASN A 99 -15.56 -19.91 -11.55
N TRP A 100 -16.25 -19.44 -12.59
CA TRP A 100 -17.00 -18.18 -12.56
C TRP A 100 -18.12 -18.13 -11.51
N ASN A 101 -18.54 -19.26 -10.93
CA ASN A 101 -19.47 -19.23 -9.81
C ASN A 101 -18.82 -18.72 -8.52
N HIS A 102 -17.49 -18.83 -8.39
CA HIS A 102 -16.72 -18.35 -7.23
C HIS A 102 -16.20 -16.91 -7.43
N TYR A 103 -16.08 -16.46 -8.68
CA TYR A 103 -15.72 -15.08 -8.97
C TYR A 103 -16.75 -14.13 -8.40
N HIS A 104 -16.28 -13.18 -7.59
CA HIS A 104 -17.09 -12.13 -7.01
C HIS A 104 -16.34 -10.81 -7.08
N LYS A 105 -17.08 -9.71 -7.23
CA LYS A 105 -16.56 -8.35 -7.08
C LYS A 105 -17.09 -7.79 -5.77
N TRP A 106 -16.19 -7.41 -4.88
CA TRP A 106 -16.53 -6.79 -3.61
C TRP A 106 -16.02 -5.34 -3.60
N CYS A 107 -16.95 -4.39 -3.62
CA CYS A 107 -16.65 -2.96 -3.52
C CYS A 107 -16.95 -2.50 -2.11
N LEU A 108 -15.91 -2.26 -1.31
CA LEU A 108 -16.03 -1.84 0.08
C LEU A 108 -16.08 -0.33 0.23
N GLY A 109 -17.00 0.14 1.09
CA GLY A 109 -17.02 1.52 1.58
C GLY A 109 -17.07 2.61 0.49
N TYR A 110 -17.64 2.31 -0.67
CA TYR A 110 -17.57 3.20 -1.83
C TYR A 110 -18.41 4.49 -1.66
N GLN A 111 -19.28 4.53 -0.65
CA GLN A 111 -19.98 5.73 -0.19
C GLN A 111 -20.01 5.75 1.34
N HIS A 112 -19.67 6.88 1.94
CA HIS A 112 -19.82 7.15 3.37
C HIS A 112 -20.94 8.17 3.55
N ASP A 113 -21.93 7.84 4.38
CA ASP A 113 -22.99 8.74 4.79
C ASP A 113 -22.55 9.45 6.08
N GLU A 114 -22.16 10.72 5.95
CA GLU A 114 -21.65 11.53 7.06
C GLU A 114 -22.69 11.76 8.16
N ILE A 115 -23.99 11.70 7.85
CA ILE A 115 -25.07 11.92 8.83
C ILE A 115 -25.23 10.69 9.72
N THR A 116 -25.18 9.51 9.11
CA THR A 116 -25.40 8.24 9.84
C THR A 116 -24.10 7.56 10.27
N GLY A 117 -22.95 7.98 9.74
CA GLY A 117 -21.66 7.32 9.91
C GLY A 117 -21.59 5.94 9.26
N LEU A 118 -22.52 5.64 8.35
CA LEU A 118 -22.61 4.33 7.70
C LEU A 118 -21.89 4.32 6.36
N PHE A 119 -21.22 3.22 6.08
CA PHE A 119 -20.57 2.94 4.82
C PHE A 119 -21.47 2.06 3.97
N ARG A 120 -21.50 2.30 2.66
CA ARG A 120 -22.18 1.44 1.70
C ARG A 120 -21.17 0.55 1.00
N SER A 121 -21.50 -0.73 0.91
CA SER A 121 -20.73 -1.75 0.18
C SER A 121 -21.64 -2.50 -0.79
N GLU A 122 -21.04 -3.08 -1.81
CA GLU A 122 -21.74 -3.97 -2.74
C GLU A 122 -20.92 -5.21 -3.05
N ILE A 123 -21.62 -6.34 -3.22
CA ILE A 123 -21.04 -7.61 -3.68
C ILE A 123 -21.82 -8.06 -4.90
N ILE A 124 -21.10 -8.44 -5.96
CA ILE A 124 -21.69 -9.01 -7.19
C ILE A 124 -21.05 -10.36 -7.48
N CYS A 125 -21.86 -11.40 -7.68
CA CYS A 125 -21.39 -12.76 -7.96
C CYS A 125 -22.44 -13.55 -8.73
N CYS A 126 -22.03 -14.58 -9.50
CA CYS A 126 -22.96 -15.51 -10.13
C CYS A 126 -23.69 -16.43 -9.14
N SER A 127 -23.12 -16.64 -7.95
CA SER A 127 -23.70 -17.48 -6.90
C SER A 127 -24.27 -16.63 -5.77
N GLN A 128 -25.60 -16.58 -5.66
CA GLN A 128 -26.28 -15.94 -4.52
C GLN A 128 -25.84 -16.54 -3.18
N GLN A 129 -25.58 -17.85 -3.14
CA GLN A 129 -25.10 -18.54 -1.95
C GLN A 129 -23.74 -18.01 -1.48
N ILE A 130 -22.80 -17.77 -2.40
CA ILE A 130 -21.48 -17.23 -2.04
C ILE A 130 -21.63 -15.83 -1.46
N ILE A 131 -22.47 -14.97 -2.06
CA ILE A 131 -22.73 -13.64 -1.51
C ILE A 131 -23.27 -13.73 -0.08
N GLN A 132 -24.20 -14.66 0.16
CA GLN A 132 -24.77 -14.85 1.51
C GLN A 132 -23.70 -15.29 2.52
N GLU A 133 -22.79 -16.18 2.13
CA GLU A 133 -21.68 -16.61 2.99
C GLU A 133 -20.67 -15.47 3.22
N ILE A 134 -20.33 -14.66 2.20
CA ILE A 134 -19.48 -13.47 2.37
C ILE A 134 -20.13 -12.51 3.39
N ILE A 135 -21.44 -12.27 3.27
CA ILE A 135 -22.21 -11.47 4.22
C ILE A 135 -22.11 -12.04 5.64
N ASN A 136 -22.25 -13.36 5.80
CA ASN A 136 -22.18 -14.02 7.11
C ASN A 136 -20.79 -13.89 7.75
N TYR A 137 -19.73 -13.83 6.94
CA TYR A 137 -18.35 -13.72 7.39
C TYR A 137 -17.79 -12.29 7.38
N CYS A 138 -18.56 -11.32 6.90
CA CYS A 138 -18.15 -9.92 6.72
C CYS A 138 -17.56 -9.29 7.99
N GLU A 139 -18.18 -9.59 9.14
CA GLU A 139 -17.72 -9.14 10.46
C GLU A 139 -16.31 -9.63 10.80
N TYR A 140 -15.94 -10.82 10.33
CA TYR A 140 -14.64 -11.46 10.60
C TYR A 140 -13.59 -11.22 9.51
N LEU A 141 -14.01 -10.92 8.28
CA LEU A 141 -13.10 -10.68 7.16
C LEU A 141 -12.62 -9.24 7.12
N GLU A 142 -13.51 -8.29 7.38
CA GLU A 142 -13.27 -6.86 7.11
C GLU A 142 -13.59 -5.95 8.31
N ASN A 143 -13.87 -6.53 9.49
CA ASN A 143 -14.27 -5.80 10.69
C ASN A 143 -15.48 -4.87 10.45
N GLN A 144 -16.51 -5.41 9.80
CA GLN A 144 -17.73 -4.67 9.46
C GLN A 144 -18.96 -5.23 10.19
N ILE A 145 -19.69 -4.36 10.89
CA ILE A 145 -21.02 -4.71 11.41
C ILE A 145 -22.06 -4.34 10.36
N LEU A 146 -22.62 -5.37 9.74
CA LEU A 146 -23.70 -5.25 8.75
C LEU A 146 -25.00 -4.74 9.38
N ILE A 147 -25.67 -3.79 8.71
CA ILE A 147 -27.04 -3.38 9.04
C ILE A 147 -28.01 -4.18 8.18
N SER A 148 -28.49 -5.30 8.71
CA SER A 148 -29.22 -6.32 7.95
C SER A 148 -30.46 -5.81 7.18
N GLU A 149 -31.13 -4.79 7.71
CA GLU A 149 -32.33 -4.16 7.16
C GLU A 149 -32.04 -3.37 5.88
N THR A 150 -30.76 -3.09 5.60
CA THR A 150 -30.31 -2.31 4.44
C THR A 150 -29.84 -3.18 3.28
N CYS A 151 -29.88 -4.51 3.44
CA CYS A 151 -29.53 -5.46 2.39
C CYS A 151 -30.59 -5.44 1.28
N PHE A 152 -30.22 -4.88 0.14
CA PHE A 152 -31.04 -4.86 -1.07
C PHE A 152 -30.44 -5.79 -2.12
N TRP A 153 -31.25 -6.76 -2.56
CA TRP A 153 -30.85 -7.78 -3.54
C TRP A 153 -31.41 -7.48 -4.93
N GLU A 154 -30.57 -7.64 -5.93
CA GLU A 154 -30.89 -7.42 -7.35
C GLU A 154 -30.44 -8.62 -8.20
N ASP A 155 -31.35 -9.10 -9.06
CA ASP A 155 -31.04 -10.07 -10.11
C ASP A 155 -30.53 -9.32 -11.34
N ILE A 156 -29.26 -9.52 -11.70
CA ILE A 156 -28.63 -8.87 -12.86
C ILE A 156 -28.62 -9.84 -14.04
N GLY A 157 -29.31 -9.47 -15.12
CA GLY A 157 -29.18 -10.13 -16.42
C GLY A 157 -27.94 -9.63 -17.16
N PHE A 158 -27.14 -10.55 -17.71
CA PHE A 158 -25.93 -10.24 -18.50
C PHE A 158 -24.90 -9.39 -17.74
N TRP A 159 -24.41 -9.89 -16.61
CA TRP A 159 -23.37 -9.23 -15.83
C TRP A 159 -22.02 -9.23 -16.55
N LYS A 160 -21.45 -8.05 -16.75
CA LYS A 160 -20.08 -7.87 -17.24
C LYS A 160 -19.08 -8.05 -16.09
N ALA A 161 -18.71 -9.30 -15.84
CA ALA A 161 -17.84 -9.71 -14.72
C ALA A 161 -16.43 -9.15 -14.84
N THR A 162 -15.90 -9.09 -16.06
CA THR A 162 -14.63 -8.45 -16.41
C THR A 162 -14.80 -7.64 -17.70
N TYR A 163 -13.80 -6.88 -18.13
CA TYR A 163 -13.92 -6.11 -19.37
C TYR A 163 -14.13 -6.98 -20.63
N TRP A 164 -13.80 -8.28 -20.57
CA TRP A 164 -13.90 -9.24 -21.67
C TRP A 164 -14.94 -10.36 -21.46
N LYS A 165 -15.44 -10.58 -20.24
CA LYS A 165 -16.39 -11.66 -19.90
C LYS A 165 -17.75 -11.11 -19.50
N THR A 166 -18.79 -11.61 -20.17
CA THR A 166 -20.19 -11.41 -19.78
C THR A 166 -20.79 -12.75 -19.34
N LEU A 167 -21.34 -12.78 -18.13
CA LEU A 167 -22.03 -13.92 -17.55
C LEU A 167 -23.55 -13.70 -17.68
N PRO A 168 -24.32 -14.74 -18.04
CA PRO A 168 -25.74 -14.57 -18.37
C PRO A 168 -26.59 -14.10 -17.18
N LYS A 169 -26.14 -14.38 -15.96
CA LYS A 169 -26.82 -13.99 -14.73
C LYS A 169 -25.80 -13.70 -13.63
N ALA A 170 -26.10 -12.71 -12.80
CA ALA A 170 -25.48 -12.52 -11.50
C ALA A 170 -26.51 -12.05 -10.47
N TYR A 171 -26.06 -12.00 -9.23
CA TYR A 171 -26.76 -11.42 -8.11
C TYR A 171 -25.92 -10.29 -7.58
N LYS A 172 -26.57 -9.19 -7.21
CA LYS A 172 -25.94 -8.07 -6.52
C LYS A 172 -26.63 -7.86 -5.19
N VAL A 173 -25.85 -7.62 -4.15
CA VAL A 173 -26.36 -7.10 -2.89
C VAL A 173 -25.68 -5.77 -2.62
N THR A 174 -26.47 -4.77 -2.24
CA THR A 174 -25.97 -3.53 -1.65
C THR A 174 -26.39 -3.50 -0.19
N TYR A 175 -25.50 -3.07 0.69
CA TYR A 175 -25.79 -2.99 2.12
C TYR A 175 -25.04 -1.83 2.76
N GLN A 176 -25.54 -1.39 3.92
CA GLN A 176 -24.84 -0.47 4.81
C GLN A 176 -24.18 -1.24 5.96
N HIS A 177 -23.05 -0.73 6.41
CA HIS A 177 -22.30 -1.27 7.53
C HIS A 177 -21.60 -0.13 8.27
N ARG A 178 -21.09 -0.44 9.47
CA ARG A 178 -20.14 0.40 10.20
C ARG A 178 -18.86 -0.39 10.42
N TYR A 179 -17.72 0.29 10.39
CA TYR A 179 -16.49 -0.31 10.88
C TYR A 179 -16.55 -0.44 12.39
N PHE A 180 -15.90 -1.46 12.90
CA PHE A 180 -15.56 -1.53 14.31
C PHE A 180 -14.09 -1.93 14.41
N GLU A 181 -13.41 -1.42 15.43
CA GLU A 181 -12.03 -1.82 15.69
C GLU A 181 -12.05 -3.17 16.41
N LEU A 182 -11.80 -4.25 15.67
CA LEU A 182 -11.53 -5.53 16.29
C LEU A 182 -10.11 -5.52 16.84
N CYS A 183 -9.96 -5.21 18.14
CA CYS A 183 -8.73 -5.50 18.86
C CYS A 183 -8.76 -6.96 19.32
N ILE A 184 -8.12 -7.86 18.54
CA ILE A 184 -7.86 -9.21 19.02
C ILE A 184 -6.77 -9.13 20.09
N ASP A 185 -7.19 -9.14 21.34
CA ASP A 185 -6.32 -9.16 22.51
C ASP A 185 -6.40 -10.50 23.26
N SER A 186 -5.65 -10.62 24.36
CA SER A 186 -5.67 -11.81 25.21
C SER A 186 -7.02 -12.09 25.88
N ASN A 187 -7.98 -11.16 25.82
CA ASN A 187 -9.32 -11.28 26.38
C ASN A 187 -10.38 -11.66 25.34
N THR A 188 -10.00 -11.71 24.05
CA THR A 188 -10.92 -12.04 22.96
C THR A 188 -11.46 -13.47 23.13
N PRO A 189 -12.79 -13.68 23.10
CA PRO A 189 -13.35 -15.01 23.27
C PRO A 189 -12.82 -15.99 22.22
N GLN A 190 -12.42 -17.19 22.64
CA GLN A 190 -11.87 -18.21 21.74
C GLN A 190 -12.80 -18.54 20.55
N GLU A 191 -14.12 -18.50 20.76
CA GLU A 191 -15.11 -18.70 19.69
C GLU A 191 -14.94 -17.69 18.54
N TRP A 192 -14.60 -16.44 18.85
CA TRP A 192 -14.37 -15.40 17.85
C TRP A 192 -13.10 -15.67 17.05
N ILE A 193 -12.00 -16.03 17.73
CA ILE A 193 -10.73 -16.39 17.08
C ILE A 193 -10.94 -17.58 16.13
N ASP A 194 -11.72 -18.57 16.56
CA ASP A 194 -12.00 -19.76 15.74
C ASP A 194 -12.90 -19.43 14.54
N LYS A 195 -13.91 -18.56 14.71
CA LYS A 195 -14.75 -18.07 13.59
C LYS A 195 -13.98 -17.22 12.60
N GLU A 196 -13.09 -16.36 13.06
CA GLU A 196 -12.23 -15.57 12.19
C GLU A 196 -11.29 -16.46 11.37
N ARG A 197 -10.65 -17.45 12.01
CA ARG A 197 -9.83 -18.45 11.32
C ARG A 197 -10.65 -19.20 10.27
N GLN A 198 -11.86 -19.64 10.63
CA GLN A 198 -12.77 -20.32 9.70
C GLN A 198 -13.15 -19.42 8.52
N ALA A 199 -13.48 -18.15 8.79
CA ALA A 199 -13.82 -17.16 7.78
C ALA A 199 -12.68 -16.94 6.80
N LYS A 200 -11.46 -16.71 7.29
CA LYS A 200 -10.25 -16.51 6.47
C LYS A 200 -9.91 -17.74 5.64
N GLN A 201 -10.00 -18.92 6.23
CA GLN A 201 -9.78 -20.18 5.50
C GLN A 201 -10.80 -20.34 4.37
N TRP A 202 -12.08 -20.21 4.68
CA TRP A 202 -13.15 -20.32 3.69
C TRP A 202 -13.02 -19.25 2.59
N TYR A 203 -12.72 -18.01 2.97
CA TYR A 203 -12.54 -16.91 2.01
C TYR A 203 -11.34 -17.15 1.10
N SER A 204 -10.24 -17.70 1.63
CA SER A 204 -9.10 -18.14 0.83
C SER A 204 -9.54 -19.19 -0.19
N GLU A 205 -10.30 -20.22 0.21
CA GLU A 205 -10.80 -21.27 -0.69
C GLU A 205 -11.65 -20.71 -1.85
N ILE A 206 -12.54 -19.75 -1.58
CA ILE A 206 -13.38 -19.16 -2.64
C ILE A 206 -12.65 -18.09 -3.47
N SER A 207 -11.62 -17.45 -2.92
CA SER A 207 -10.78 -16.48 -3.64
C SER A 207 -9.92 -17.16 -4.71
N HIS A 208 -9.64 -18.45 -4.56
CA HIS A 208 -9.04 -19.29 -5.60
C HIS A 208 -10.09 -19.77 -6.61
N TRP A 209 -10.77 -18.83 -7.28
CA TRP A 209 -11.80 -19.11 -8.28
C TRP A 209 -11.23 -19.63 -9.61
N TYR A 210 -9.93 -19.88 -9.70
CA TYR A 210 -9.27 -20.51 -10.83
C TYR A 210 -8.09 -21.36 -10.33
N THR A 211 -7.65 -22.31 -11.15
CA THR A 211 -6.49 -23.17 -10.86
C THR A 211 -5.30 -22.70 -11.68
N GLU A 212 -4.14 -22.54 -11.06
CA GLU A 212 -2.92 -22.27 -11.82
C GLU A 212 -2.54 -23.50 -12.66
N PRO A 213 -2.30 -23.35 -13.97
CA PRO A 213 -1.89 -24.46 -14.81
C PRO A 213 -0.51 -24.96 -14.39
N GLU A 214 -0.26 -26.26 -14.52
CA GLU A 214 1.10 -26.79 -14.42
C GLU A 214 1.96 -26.21 -15.55
N LEU A 215 2.84 -25.28 -15.20
CA LEU A 215 3.78 -24.67 -16.14
C LEU A 215 5.01 -25.56 -16.27
N ASP A 216 5.46 -25.81 -17.49
CA ASP A 216 6.72 -26.52 -17.72
C ASP A 216 7.90 -25.65 -17.23
N THR A 217 8.42 -25.98 -16.05
CA THR A 217 9.56 -25.29 -15.44
C THR A 217 10.88 -25.57 -16.16
N ASN A 218 10.93 -26.51 -17.11
CA ASN A 218 12.16 -26.89 -17.82
C ASN A 218 12.51 -25.97 -19.01
N ALA A 219 11.74 -24.90 -19.25
CA ALA A 219 11.99 -23.97 -20.37
C ALA A 219 13.26 -23.12 -20.24
N SER A 220 14.02 -23.25 -19.14
CA SER A 220 15.28 -22.55 -18.89
C SER A 220 16.41 -22.83 -19.90
N ASN A 221 16.22 -23.78 -20.83
CA ASN A 221 17.20 -24.10 -21.88
C ASN A 221 17.02 -23.34 -23.20
N LEU A 222 16.04 -22.44 -23.31
CA LEU A 222 15.76 -21.72 -24.58
C LEU A 222 16.56 -20.41 -24.74
N PHE A 223 17.20 -19.92 -23.68
CA PHE A 223 18.10 -18.78 -23.74
C PHE A 223 19.39 -19.19 -23.03
N GLY A 224 20.50 -19.22 -23.76
CA GLY A 224 21.81 -19.55 -23.19
C GLY A 224 22.14 -18.59 -22.06
N ASP A 225 22.81 -19.10 -21.03
CA ASP A 225 23.40 -18.36 -19.90
C ASP A 225 24.43 -17.32 -20.37
N GLU A 226 23.99 -16.29 -21.09
CA GLU A 226 24.74 -15.05 -21.22
C GLU A 226 24.42 -14.20 -19.99
N ASP A 227 25.34 -14.27 -19.03
CA ASP A 227 25.52 -13.41 -17.86
C ASP A 227 24.46 -12.30 -17.66
N ILE A 228 23.56 -12.54 -16.70
CA ILE A 228 22.74 -11.51 -16.04
C ILE A 228 23.68 -10.66 -15.16
N ASN A 229 24.56 -9.90 -15.80
CA ASN A 229 25.41 -8.88 -15.18
C ASN A 229 25.23 -7.50 -15.87
N SER A 230 24.20 -7.33 -16.69
CA SER A 230 23.88 -6.03 -17.28
C SER A 230 22.98 -5.19 -16.37
N TYR A 231 23.38 -4.96 -15.13
CA TYR A 231 22.87 -3.80 -14.42
C TYR A 231 23.55 -2.58 -15.04
N ALA A 232 22.86 -1.93 -15.97
CA ALA A 232 23.28 -0.65 -16.51
C ALA A 232 23.53 0.28 -15.32
N THR A 233 24.74 0.84 -15.23
CA THR A 233 25.11 1.82 -14.22
C THR A 233 24.10 2.97 -14.29
N LEU A 234 23.30 3.14 -13.24
CA LEU A 234 22.38 4.27 -13.10
C LEU A 234 23.21 5.57 -13.08
N PRO A 235 22.68 6.68 -13.63
CA PRO A 235 23.30 7.98 -13.45
C PRO A 235 23.48 8.28 -11.95
N GLU A 236 24.67 8.74 -11.53
CA GLU A 236 25.01 9.01 -10.12
C GLU A 236 23.95 9.87 -9.39
N ASN A 237 23.31 10.79 -10.11
CA ASN A 237 22.27 11.67 -9.58
C ASN A 237 20.96 10.94 -9.24
N LEU A 238 20.57 9.91 -10.01
CA LEU A 238 19.32 9.19 -9.78
C LEU A 238 19.43 8.29 -8.54
N ASN A 239 20.60 7.68 -8.34
CA ASN A 239 20.87 6.86 -7.16
C ASN A 239 20.81 7.70 -5.87
N SER A 240 21.31 8.94 -5.91
CA SER A 240 21.27 9.84 -4.75
C SER A 240 19.83 10.18 -4.33
N LYS A 241 18.92 10.38 -5.29
CA LYS A 241 17.49 10.60 -5.00
C LYS A 241 16.83 9.40 -4.33
N VAL A 242 17.05 8.20 -4.86
CA VAL A 242 16.45 6.98 -4.29
C VAL A 242 17.02 6.70 -2.90
N GLU A 243 18.32 6.88 -2.69
CA GLU A 243 18.93 6.76 -1.37
C GLU A 243 18.31 7.74 -0.36
N TYR A 244 18.08 9.00 -0.75
CA TYR A 244 17.39 9.97 0.09
C TYR A 244 15.97 9.51 0.46
N LEU A 245 15.18 9.05 -0.52
CA LEU A 245 13.81 8.57 -0.25
C LEU A 245 13.77 7.39 0.72
N ILE A 246 14.74 6.47 0.62
CA ILE A 246 14.89 5.37 1.59
C ILE A 246 15.23 5.93 2.98
N LEU A 247 16.17 6.86 3.08
CA LEU A 247 16.53 7.45 4.37
C LEU A 247 15.35 8.21 5.01
N ASP A 248 14.64 9.00 4.21
CA ASP A 248 13.52 9.84 4.64
C ASP A 248 12.34 9.00 5.15
N PHE A 249 12.00 7.93 4.44
CA PHE A 249 10.91 7.05 4.85
C PHE A 249 11.17 6.41 6.23
N ALA A 250 12.42 6.11 6.57
CA ALA A 250 12.80 5.59 7.89
C ALA A 250 12.82 6.64 9.01
N VAL A 251 12.79 7.93 8.68
CA VAL A 251 12.61 9.04 9.64
C VAL A 251 11.12 9.26 9.93
N ILE A 252 10.29 9.28 8.89
CA ILE A 252 8.86 9.55 9.03
C ILE A 252 8.14 8.33 9.64
N PHE A 253 8.53 7.13 9.24
CA PHE A 253 7.82 5.91 9.63
C PHE A 253 8.76 4.85 10.20
N ASN A 254 8.52 4.47 11.46
CA ASN A 254 9.41 3.57 12.21
C ASN A 254 9.29 2.07 11.84
N TYR A 255 8.33 1.66 11.00
CA TYR A 255 7.98 0.24 10.81
C TYR A 255 7.69 -0.21 9.37
N TYR A 256 8.20 0.47 8.35
CA TYR A 256 7.95 0.07 6.97
C TYR A 256 9.14 -0.60 6.28
N GLY A 257 8.82 -1.42 5.28
CA GLY A 257 9.80 -2.12 4.45
C GLY A 257 10.24 -1.28 3.25
N LEU A 258 11.25 -1.77 2.54
CA LEU A 258 11.74 -1.13 1.30
C LEU A 258 10.65 -1.15 0.20
N ARG A 259 9.74 -2.12 0.24
CA ARG A 259 8.59 -2.21 -0.65
C ARG A 259 7.70 -0.97 -0.58
N ASN A 260 7.45 -0.44 0.63
CA ASN A 260 6.65 0.77 0.81
C ASN A 260 7.34 1.98 0.16
N VAL A 261 8.67 2.07 0.28
CA VAL A 261 9.44 3.12 -0.40
C VAL A 261 9.26 3.02 -1.91
N ALA A 262 9.38 1.80 -2.46
CA ALA A 262 9.22 1.57 -3.89
C ALA A 262 7.81 1.95 -4.37
N TYR A 263 6.79 1.46 -3.69
CA TYR A 263 5.39 1.70 -4.02
C TYR A 263 5.02 3.18 -3.90
N SER A 264 5.30 3.82 -2.75
CA SER A 264 4.91 5.21 -2.48
C SER A 264 5.61 6.23 -3.37
N ASN A 265 6.77 5.89 -3.94
CA ASN A 265 7.56 6.79 -4.78
C ASN A 265 7.63 6.35 -6.24
N HIS A 266 6.82 5.36 -6.64
CA HIS A 266 6.79 4.81 -8.00
C HIS A 266 8.18 4.38 -8.52
N LEU A 267 8.99 3.78 -7.66
CA LEU A 267 10.31 3.27 -8.00
C LEU A 267 10.22 1.80 -8.39
N SER A 268 11.06 1.37 -9.33
CA SER A 268 11.21 -0.05 -9.62
C SER A 268 11.90 -0.78 -8.45
N HIS A 269 11.61 -2.07 -8.27
CA HIS A 269 12.33 -2.90 -7.29
C HIS A 269 13.85 -2.89 -7.54
N ALA A 270 14.27 -2.82 -8.80
CA ALA A 270 15.69 -2.76 -9.16
C ALA A 270 16.37 -1.47 -8.65
N GLU A 271 15.74 -0.30 -8.85
CA GLU A 271 16.26 0.97 -8.36
C GLU A 271 16.33 0.99 -6.82
N THR A 272 15.26 0.56 -6.16
CA THR A 272 15.20 0.47 -4.69
C THR A 272 16.25 -0.51 -4.16
N ALA A 273 16.42 -1.68 -4.79
CA ALA A 273 17.40 -2.68 -4.36
C ALA A 273 18.84 -2.17 -4.49
N LEU A 274 19.19 -1.51 -5.60
CA LEU A 274 20.51 -0.94 -5.83
C LEU A 274 20.86 0.13 -4.78
N ALA A 275 19.95 1.08 -4.56
CA ALA A 275 20.13 2.14 -3.56
C ALA A 275 20.17 1.60 -2.13
N ALA A 276 19.26 0.68 -1.78
CA ALA A 276 19.24 0.03 -0.46
C ALA A 276 20.53 -0.75 -0.21
N ASN A 277 21.01 -1.52 -1.19
CA ASN A 277 22.26 -2.28 -1.05
C ASN A 277 23.43 -1.34 -0.77
N SER A 278 23.51 -0.22 -1.49
CA SER A 278 24.50 0.83 -1.26
C SER A 278 24.44 1.37 0.19
N LEU A 279 23.25 1.66 0.71
CA LEU A 279 23.03 2.11 2.09
C LEU A 279 23.40 1.05 3.13
N PHE A 280 23.04 -0.22 2.92
CA PHE A 280 23.40 -1.34 3.79
C PHE A 280 24.93 -1.55 3.85
N GLN A 281 25.60 -1.55 2.69
CA GLN A 281 27.05 -1.74 2.61
C GLN A 281 27.83 -0.63 3.30
N ARG A 282 27.32 0.61 3.25
CA ARG A 282 27.92 1.73 4.00
C ARG A 282 27.58 1.71 5.49
N GLY A 283 26.61 0.89 5.92
CA GLY A 283 26.13 0.88 7.30
C GLY A 283 25.23 2.08 7.62
N ASP A 284 24.64 2.73 6.62
CA ASP A 284 23.67 3.81 6.82
C ASP A 284 22.34 3.26 7.37
N ILE A 285 21.94 2.05 6.95
CA ILE A 285 20.71 1.38 7.41
C ILE A 285 20.98 -0.05 7.89
N LYS A 286 20.06 -0.57 8.72
CA LYS A 286 19.98 -1.97 9.16
C LYS A 286 18.54 -2.47 9.03
N ALA A 287 18.37 -3.78 8.98
CA ALA A 287 17.08 -4.44 8.89
C ALA A 287 16.72 -5.18 10.17
N ARG A 288 15.41 -5.33 10.38
CA ARG A 288 14.80 -6.34 11.23
C ARG A 288 14.06 -7.32 10.32
N VAL A 289 14.42 -8.60 10.40
CA VAL A 289 13.86 -9.67 9.55
C VAL A 289 12.95 -10.55 10.38
N PHE A 290 11.73 -10.80 9.90
CA PHE A 290 10.73 -11.59 10.60
C PHE A 290 10.67 -12.99 9.97
N ALA A 291 10.62 -14.02 10.82
CA ALA A 291 10.56 -15.41 10.36
C ALA A 291 9.25 -15.73 9.63
N ASP A 292 8.14 -15.15 10.10
CA ASP A 292 6.79 -15.26 9.55
C ASP A 292 5.92 -14.06 10.00
N GLU A 293 4.62 -14.11 9.74
CA GLU A 293 3.65 -13.06 10.13
C GLU A 293 3.33 -13.00 11.63
N HIS A 294 3.72 -14.02 12.40
CA HIS A 294 3.49 -14.09 13.85
C HIS A 294 4.74 -13.73 14.66
N ASP A 295 5.91 -13.68 14.03
CA ASP A 295 7.14 -13.18 14.63
C ASP A 295 7.05 -11.65 14.78
N THR A 296 6.70 -11.17 15.98
CA THR A 296 6.61 -9.74 16.30
C THR A 296 7.94 -9.14 16.72
N GLU A 297 8.90 -9.97 17.16
CA GLU A 297 10.20 -9.49 17.63
C GLU A 297 11.16 -9.29 16.46
N GLY A 298 11.26 -10.27 15.56
CA GLY A 298 12.17 -10.30 14.44
C GLY A 298 13.65 -10.33 14.83
N THR A 299 14.50 -10.79 13.93
CA THR A 299 15.96 -10.68 14.06
C THR A 299 16.42 -9.29 13.67
N SER A 300 16.81 -8.46 14.65
CA SER A 300 17.28 -7.08 14.44
C SER A 300 18.76 -7.01 14.04
N ASN A 301 19.19 -5.84 13.56
CA ASN A 301 20.57 -5.51 13.17
C ASN A 301 21.13 -6.33 12.00
N VAL A 302 20.26 -6.80 11.11
CA VAL A 302 20.66 -7.56 9.92
C VAL A 302 21.13 -6.61 8.82
N VAL A 303 22.24 -6.95 8.16
CA VAL A 303 22.66 -6.29 6.91
C VAL A 303 22.19 -7.18 5.77
N LEU A 304 21.16 -6.74 5.04
CA LEU A 304 20.65 -7.51 3.92
C LEU A 304 21.66 -7.49 2.77
N THR A 305 21.90 -8.66 2.18
CA THR A 305 22.63 -8.77 0.90
C THR A 305 21.72 -8.31 -0.24
N MET A 306 22.28 -8.04 -1.43
CA MET A 306 21.47 -7.74 -2.62
C MET A 306 20.35 -8.76 -2.85
N ALA A 307 20.66 -10.06 -2.74
CA ALA A 307 19.67 -11.12 -2.88
C ALA A 307 18.59 -11.05 -1.79
N GLY A 308 18.96 -10.78 -0.53
CA GLY A 308 18.00 -10.60 0.56
C GLY A 308 17.11 -9.38 0.39
N ILE A 309 17.65 -8.28 -0.14
CA ILE A 309 16.87 -7.07 -0.46
C ILE A 309 15.84 -7.37 -1.55
N GLN A 310 16.24 -8.07 -2.62
CA GLN A 310 15.34 -8.49 -3.69
C GLN A 310 14.26 -9.44 -3.19
N ASP A 311 14.62 -10.44 -2.38
CA ASP A 311 13.68 -11.39 -1.80
C ASP A 311 12.65 -10.69 -0.88
N HIS A 312 13.06 -9.65 -0.12
CA HIS A 312 12.13 -8.83 0.65
C HIS A 312 11.20 -7.98 -0.23
N LEU A 313 11.75 -7.33 -1.27
CA LEU A 313 10.95 -6.55 -2.22
C LEU A 313 9.91 -7.42 -2.94
N ASP A 314 10.25 -8.67 -3.21
CA ASP A 314 9.38 -9.66 -3.86
C ASP A 314 8.56 -10.47 -2.85
N GLU A 315 8.42 -9.99 -1.61
CA GLU A 315 7.52 -10.53 -0.57
C GLU A 315 7.80 -11.99 -0.16
N ARG A 316 9.02 -12.48 -0.37
CA ARG A 316 9.40 -13.84 0.05
C ARG A 316 9.64 -13.94 1.54
N PHE A 317 9.94 -12.82 2.18
CA PHE A 317 9.97 -12.68 3.62
C PHE A 317 9.69 -11.22 4.03
N ASN A 318 9.26 -11.06 5.28
CA ASN A 318 8.97 -9.77 5.85
C ASN A 318 10.22 -9.17 6.50
N ALA A 319 10.50 -7.91 6.19
CA ALA A 319 11.50 -7.13 6.88
C ALA A 319 11.10 -5.67 6.97
N THR A 320 11.55 -5.01 8.03
CA THR A 320 11.58 -3.56 8.16
C THR A 320 13.01 -3.10 8.18
N TYR A 321 13.25 -1.82 7.91
CA TYR A 321 14.58 -1.24 8.02
C TYR A 321 14.53 0.03 8.85
N TYR A 322 15.67 0.40 9.40
CA TYR A 322 15.84 1.55 10.27
C TYR A 322 17.25 2.14 10.08
N LEU A 323 17.39 3.42 10.40
CA LEU A 323 18.65 4.16 10.30
C LEU A 323 19.65 3.70 11.35
N THR A 324 20.93 3.72 11.02
CA THR A 324 21.96 3.77 12.05
C THR A 324 22.23 5.23 12.43
N PRO A 325 22.99 5.52 13.49
CA PRO A 325 23.48 6.88 13.74
C PRO A 325 24.19 7.50 12.52
N GLN A 326 24.86 6.68 11.69
CA GLN A 326 25.48 7.13 10.45
C GLN A 326 24.45 7.50 9.39
N GLY A 327 23.43 6.66 9.18
CA GLY A 327 22.35 6.96 8.23
C GLY A 327 21.54 8.18 8.63
N GLY A 328 21.29 8.34 9.94
CA GLY A 328 20.67 9.53 10.49
C GLY A 328 21.49 10.80 10.18
N ALA A 329 22.80 10.78 10.44
CA ALA A 329 23.67 11.90 10.09
C ALA A 329 23.71 12.19 8.59
N ARG A 330 23.66 11.16 7.74
CA ARG A 330 23.58 11.31 6.28
C ARG A 330 22.25 11.95 5.86
N TRP A 331 21.14 11.51 6.44
CA TRP A 331 19.84 12.13 6.21
C TRP A 331 19.84 13.60 6.64
N GLU A 332 20.34 13.93 7.83
CA GLU A 332 20.44 15.33 8.30
C GLU A 332 21.24 16.22 7.36
N ALA A 333 22.31 15.68 6.78
CA ALA A 333 23.14 16.41 5.82
C ALA A 333 22.42 16.71 4.50
N MET A 334 21.43 15.88 4.11
CA MET A 334 20.62 16.07 2.91
C MET A 334 19.36 16.91 3.18
N ALA A 335 18.68 16.62 4.28
CA ALA A 335 17.37 17.16 4.62
C ALA A 335 17.43 18.49 5.38
N HIS A 336 18.59 18.85 5.94
CA HIS A 336 18.78 20.08 6.70
C HIS A 336 17.68 20.36 7.74
N PRO A 337 17.40 19.42 8.67
CA PRO A 337 16.31 19.57 9.62
C PRO A 337 16.52 20.74 10.58
N ASP A 338 15.45 21.51 10.78
CA ASP A 338 15.26 22.42 11.90
C ASP A 338 14.69 21.65 13.09
N TRP A 339 15.60 21.04 13.86
CA TRP A 339 15.24 20.29 15.06
C TRP A 339 14.45 21.11 16.09
N ASN A 340 14.47 22.45 16.05
CA ASN A 340 13.66 23.27 16.95
C ASN A 340 12.16 23.20 16.65
N LYS A 341 11.80 22.74 15.44
CA LYS A 341 10.42 22.52 15.01
C LYS A 341 10.00 21.06 15.15
N PHE A 342 10.90 20.16 15.51
CA PHE A 342 10.60 18.74 15.59
C PHE A 342 9.61 18.45 16.71
N PHE A 343 8.53 17.76 16.38
CA PHE A 343 7.52 17.32 17.34
C PHE A 343 6.99 15.93 16.98
N ILE A 344 6.49 15.23 17.99
CA ILE A 344 5.85 13.91 17.87
C ILE A 344 4.48 13.99 18.53
N VAL A 345 3.48 13.42 17.87
CA VAL A 345 2.12 13.26 18.39
C VAL A 345 1.83 11.77 18.48
N ASN A 346 1.58 11.26 19.69
CA ASN A 346 1.31 9.84 19.91
C ASN A 346 0.03 9.65 20.72
N PHE A 347 -1.08 9.40 20.04
CA PHE A 347 -2.38 9.12 20.68
C PHE A 347 -2.54 7.67 21.12
N LEU A 348 -1.72 6.75 20.60
CA LEU A 348 -1.94 5.30 20.79
C LEU A 348 -0.97 4.68 21.79
N GLY A 349 -0.12 5.49 22.45
CA GLY A 349 0.92 4.99 23.36
C GLY A 349 1.84 3.96 22.71
N GLN A 350 2.01 4.01 21.38
CA GLN A 350 2.81 3.03 20.68
C GLN A 350 4.30 3.32 20.90
N PHE A 351 5.04 2.25 21.19
CA PHE A 351 6.48 2.27 21.45
C PHE A 351 7.27 2.97 20.32
N PRO A 352 8.29 3.80 20.63
CA PRO A 352 8.95 3.92 21.93
C PRO A 352 8.36 4.97 22.89
N TYR A 353 7.30 5.67 22.50
CA TYR A 353 6.81 6.82 23.27
C TYR A 353 5.58 6.48 24.09
N GLU A 354 5.52 7.07 25.29
CA GLU A 354 4.27 7.15 26.04
C GLU A 354 3.24 7.98 25.26
N GLU A 355 1.97 7.86 25.65
CA GLU A 355 0.90 8.69 25.10
C GLU A 355 1.18 10.18 25.37
N GLY A 356 0.88 11.02 24.37
CA GLY A 356 0.98 12.47 24.46
C GLY A 356 1.80 13.11 23.35
N PHE A 357 2.25 14.33 23.63
CA PHE A 357 2.95 15.17 22.67
C PHE A 357 4.39 15.44 23.13
N PHE A 358 5.34 15.39 22.20
CA PHE A 358 6.76 15.64 22.43
C PHE A 358 7.26 16.75 21.51
N CYS A 359 8.10 17.66 22.00
CA CYS A 359 8.74 18.67 21.17
C CYS A 359 10.01 19.23 21.81
N THR A 360 10.90 19.81 21.02
CA THR A 360 12.05 20.58 21.53
C THR A 360 11.67 21.89 22.19
N GLN A 361 10.52 22.47 21.84
CA GLN A 361 10.08 23.77 22.32
C GLN A 361 8.72 23.65 22.99
N ARG A 362 8.59 24.22 24.19
CA ARG A 362 7.36 24.15 24.97
C ARG A 362 6.23 24.93 24.29
N GLU A 363 6.57 26.06 23.70
CA GLU A 363 5.65 26.98 23.04
C GLU A 363 4.94 26.32 21.85
N ILE A 364 5.63 25.41 21.14
CA ILE A 364 5.03 24.62 20.06
C ILE A 364 4.00 23.65 20.62
N LEU A 365 4.28 22.98 21.75
CA LEU A 365 3.31 22.09 22.38
C LEU A 365 2.10 22.84 22.93
N GLU A 366 2.32 23.99 23.56
CA GLU A 366 1.23 24.84 24.04
C GLU A 366 0.34 25.30 22.87
N GLN A 367 0.94 25.67 21.74
CA GLN A 367 0.20 26.01 20.52
C GLN A 367 -0.53 24.80 19.93
N LEU A 368 0.08 23.61 19.95
CA LEU A 368 -0.54 22.39 19.44
C LEU A 368 -1.77 22.00 20.30
N LEU A 369 -1.65 22.05 21.63
CA LEU A 369 -2.77 21.84 22.56
C LEU A 369 -3.88 22.89 22.40
N ALA A 370 -3.56 24.11 21.96
CA ALA A 370 -4.57 25.13 21.69
C ALA A 370 -5.33 24.88 20.36
N LEU A 371 -4.71 24.16 19.42
CA LEU A 371 -5.23 23.96 18.06
C LEU A 371 -5.72 22.53 17.79
N GLU A 372 -5.43 21.56 18.65
CA GLU A 372 -5.72 20.14 18.42
C GLU A 372 -7.19 19.83 18.14
N ARG A 373 -8.14 20.54 18.77
CA ARG A 373 -9.57 20.39 18.48
C ARG A 373 -9.93 20.71 17.02
N LEU A 374 -9.05 21.41 16.31
CA LEU A 374 -9.22 21.73 14.89
C LEU A 374 -8.42 20.76 14.01
N ILE A 375 -7.36 20.16 14.52
CA ILE A 375 -6.38 19.40 13.73
C ILE A 375 -6.58 17.89 13.87
N PHE A 376 -7.02 17.41 15.04
CA PHE A 376 -7.08 16.00 15.40
C PHE A 376 -8.51 15.56 15.75
N MET A 377 -8.73 14.25 15.62
CA MET A 377 -9.99 13.58 15.97
C MET A 377 -10.22 13.44 17.48
N TYR A 378 -9.21 13.77 18.28
CA TYR A 378 -9.26 13.75 19.73
C TYR A 378 -8.83 15.11 20.27
N GLU A 379 -9.43 15.52 21.38
CA GLU A 379 -9.00 16.67 22.16
C GLU A 379 -8.66 16.23 23.59
N HIS A 380 -7.68 16.88 24.19
CA HIS A 380 -7.34 16.72 25.58
C HIS A 380 -8.41 17.33 26.47
N ILE A 381 -8.56 16.75 27.66
CA ILE A 381 -9.40 17.30 28.72
C ILE A 381 -8.58 18.37 29.44
N PRO A 382 -8.98 19.66 29.39
CA PRO A 382 -8.21 20.74 29.99
C PRO A 382 -7.98 20.54 31.49
N GLY A 383 -6.75 20.77 31.95
CA GLY A 383 -6.33 20.58 33.34
C GLY A 383 -5.78 19.19 33.67
N THR A 384 -5.79 18.27 32.71
CA THR A 384 -5.18 16.92 32.85
C THR A 384 -3.72 16.87 32.38
N GLU A 385 -3.18 18.00 31.90
CA GLU A 385 -1.85 18.08 31.30
C GLU A 385 -0.76 17.89 32.35
N LYS A 386 0.07 16.87 32.15
CA LYS A 386 1.26 16.60 32.95
C LYS A 386 2.49 16.88 32.10
N TRP A 387 3.17 17.97 32.45
CA TRP A 387 4.36 18.44 31.75
C TRP A 387 5.64 17.86 32.35
N ASN A 388 6.44 17.24 31.50
CA ASN A 388 7.75 16.69 31.82
C ASN A 388 8.83 17.37 30.97
N VAL A 389 9.97 17.63 31.58
CA VAL A 389 11.19 18.07 30.88
C VAL A 389 12.09 16.86 30.70
N LEU A 390 12.50 16.59 29.46
CA LEU A 390 13.34 15.45 29.08
C LEU A 390 14.76 15.95 28.82
N GLU A 391 15.71 15.61 29.68
CA GLU A 391 17.12 16.04 29.57
C GLU A 391 18.08 14.91 29.93
N PRO A 392 18.77 14.29 28.95
CA PRO A 392 18.63 14.48 27.51
C PRO A 392 17.32 13.87 26.96
N TRP A 393 16.87 14.34 25.80
CA TRP A 393 15.70 13.77 25.10
C TRP A 393 16.15 12.88 23.93
N GLU A 394 15.78 11.62 23.98
CA GLU A 394 15.86 10.69 22.84
C GLU A 394 14.71 10.99 21.86
N ALA A 395 14.95 11.88 20.91
CA ALA A 395 13.95 12.39 19.98
C ALA A 395 13.64 11.40 18.84
N THR A 396 14.61 10.56 18.49
CA THR A 396 14.44 9.37 17.66
C THR A 396 15.34 8.27 18.22
N TYR A 397 15.15 7.02 17.78
CA TYR A 397 16.00 5.89 18.17
C TYR A 397 17.49 6.06 17.79
N TRP A 398 17.85 7.09 17.02
CA TRP A 398 19.22 7.40 16.61
C TRP A 398 19.68 8.83 16.96
N LYS A 399 18.77 9.71 17.40
CA LYS A 399 19.05 11.12 17.69
C LYS A 399 18.69 11.47 19.14
N THR A 400 19.69 11.99 19.85
CA THR A 400 19.51 12.59 21.16
C THR A 400 19.63 14.11 21.07
N LEU A 401 18.62 14.81 21.55
CA LEU A 401 18.59 16.27 21.69
C LEU A 401 18.89 16.62 23.15
N PRO A 402 19.53 17.78 23.41
CA PRO A 402 19.92 18.16 24.77
C PRO A 402 18.73 18.32 25.71
N ARG A 403 17.57 18.67 25.15
CA ARG A 403 16.33 18.95 25.87
C ARG A 403 15.11 18.68 25.00
N GLY A 404 14.06 18.18 25.63
CA GLY A 404 12.72 18.07 25.08
C GLY A 404 11.66 18.34 26.14
N TYR A 405 10.43 18.48 25.69
CA TYR A 405 9.25 18.60 26.52
C TYR A 405 8.29 17.49 26.14
N HIS A 406 7.69 16.86 27.13
CA HIS A 406 6.61 15.89 26.97
C HIS A 406 5.40 16.38 27.74
N VAL A 407 4.24 16.33 27.12
CA VAL A 407 2.96 16.55 27.78
C VAL A 407 2.07 15.34 27.55
N SER A 408 1.71 14.69 28.66
CA SER A 408 0.68 13.65 28.69
C SER A 408 -0.62 14.26 29.20
N CYS A 409 -1.75 13.84 28.66
CA CYS A 409 -3.08 14.33 29.03
C CYS A 409 -4.10 13.22 28.78
N GLU A 410 -5.29 13.36 29.37
CA GLU A 410 -6.42 12.48 29.05
C GLU A 410 -7.12 13.02 27.80
N PHE A 411 -7.50 12.15 26.87
CA PHE A 411 -8.17 12.52 25.63
C PHE A 411 -9.63 12.10 25.62
N GLN A 412 -10.45 12.85 24.89
CA GLN A 412 -11.81 12.50 24.52
C GLN A 412 -12.00 12.63 23.01
N PRO A 413 -12.92 11.87 22.39
CA PRO A 413 -13.29 12.05 20.99
C PRO A 413 -13.73 13.48 20.75
N ASN A 414 -13.22 14.07 19.67
CA ASN A 414 -13.54 15.42 19.26
C ASN A 414 -14.59 15.42 18.15
N ASP A 415 -15.86 15.51 18.56
CA ASP A 415 -17.01 15.59 17.65
C ASP A 415 -16.96 16.82 16.72
N SER A 416 -16.19 17.86 17.09
CA SER A 416 -16.09 19.11 16.33
C SER A 416 -15.13 19.05 15.14
N SER A 417 -14.24 18.05 15.07
CA SER A 417 -13.30 17.85 13.95
C SER A 417 -13.99 17.58 12.60
N LEU A 418 -15.30 17.35 12.59
CA LEU A 418 -16.11 17.21 11.37
C LEU A 418 -17.05 18.40 11.13
N ASP A 419 -17.21 19.30 12.10
CA ASP A 419 -18.19 20.38 12.03
C ASP A 419 -17.85 21.45 10.99
N TYR A 420 -16.56 21.69 10.71
CA TYR A 420 -16.16 22.64 9.66
C TYR A 420 -16.47 22.14 8.23
N GLN A 421 -16.75 20.85 8.05
CA GLN A 421 -17.19 20.28 6.77
C GLN A 421 -18.71 20.29 6.61
N LYS A 422 -19.47 20.48 7.70
CA LYS A 422 -20.94 20.48 7.65
C LYS A 422 -21.46 21.72 6.95
N GLU A 423 -22.51 21.54 6.14
CA GLU A 423 -23.26 22.65 5.56
C GLU A 423 -23.79 23.57 6.68
N GLY A 424 -23.29 24.80 6.73
CA GLY A 424 -23.68 25.79 7.73
C GLY A 424 -22.62 26.11 8.81
N ALA A 425 -21.41 25.56 8.72
CA ALA A 425 -20.28 26.01 9.54
C ALA A 425 -20.09 27.54 9.43
N SER A 426 -19.82 28.20 10.57
CA SER A 426 -19.63 29.65 10.55
C SER A 426 -18.35 30.00 9.79
N PRO A 427 -18.32 31.12 9.03
CA PRO A 427 -17.10 31.55 8.33
C PRO A 427 -15.89 31.70 9.26
N GLU A 428 -16.10 32.12 10.51
CA GLU A 428 -15.05 32.27 11.51
C GLU A 428 -14.42 30.92 11.89
N LEU A 429 -15.24 29.86 12.05
CA LEU A 429 -14.73 28.52 12.35
C LEU A 429 -13.94 27.94 11.17
N ILE A 430 -14.41 28.18 9.93
CA ILE A 430 -13.69 27.77 8.72
C ILE A 430 -12.33 28.47 8.64
N GLU A 431 -12.28 29.77 8.94
CA GLU A 431 -11.03 30.53 8.96
C GLU A 431 -10.08 30.05 10.07
N GLU A 432 -10.58 29.81 11.29
CA GLU A 432 -9.79 29.28 12.42
C GLU A 432 -9.18 27.93 12.06
N TYR A 433 -9.98 27.01 11.48
CA TYR A 433 -9.49 25.72 10.99
C TYR A 433 -8.43 25.85 9.90
N GLN A 434 -8.64 26.72 8.92
CA GLN A 434 -7.65 26.95 7.85
C GLN A 434 -6.32 27.48 8.41
N GLN A 435 -6.37 28.42 9.36
CA GLN A 435 -5.19 28.94 10.03
C GLN A 435 -4.47 27.85 10.85
N ALA A 436 -5.22 27.05 11.61
CA ALA A 436 -4.70 25.94 12.39
C ALA A 436 -4.01 24.89 11.51
N ARG A 437 -4.68 24.49 10.42
CA ARG A 437 -4.15 23.54 9.44
C ARG A 437 -2.90 24.08 8.73
N GLN A 438 -2.92 25.35 8.34
CA GLN A 438 -1.76 25.98 7.71
C GLN A 438 -0.56 26.04 8.66
N TRP A 439 -0.79 26.39 9.93
CA TRP A 439 0.24 26.35 10.96
C TRP A 439 0.80 24.93 11.13
N TYR A 440 -0.08 23.93 11.25
CA TYR A 440 0.32 22.53 11.41
C TYR A 440 1.15 22.00 10.23
N GLU A 441 0.73 22.26 9.00
CA GLU A 441 1.48 21.88 7.80
C GLU A 441 2.82 22.61 7.70
N ASN A 442 2.89 23.86 8.15
CA ASN A 442 4.17 24.59 8.23
C ASN A 442 5.10 23.99 9.29
N MET A 443 4.55 23.49 10.41
CA MET A 443 5.32 22.82 11.46
C MET A 443 5.83 21.44 11.02
N LYS A 444 5.04 20.70 10.23
CA LYS A 444 5.47 19.44 9.62
C LYS A 444 6.66 19.61 8.65
N LYS A 445 6.86 20.81 8.09
CA LYS A 445 8.03 21.18 7.30
C LYS A 445 9.22 21.57 8.19
N TRP A 446 9.60 20.69 9.10
CA TRP A 446 10.77 20.86 9.96
C TRP A 446 12.06 20.42 9.28
N TYR A 447 12.02 20.00 8.01
CA TYR A 447 13.18 19.71 7.17
C TYR A 447 12.85 20.05 5.71
N THR A 448 13.88 20.10 4.87
CA THR A 448 13.80 20.39 3.43
C THR A 448 13.91 19.10 2.64
N ASP A 449 13.10 18.94 1.61
CA ASP A 449 13.28 17.89 0.62
C ASP A 449 14.21 18.39 -0.49
N PRO A 450 15.46 17.88 -0.60
CA PRO A 450 16.44 18.37 -1.56
C PRO A 450 16.07 18.12 -3.03
N TYR A 451 15.02 17.34 -3.32
CA TYR A 451 14.63 16.98 -4.68
C TYR A 451 13.28 17.57 -5.14
N PHE A 452 12.59 18.33 -4.28
CA PHE A 452 11.25 18.86 -4.57
C PHE A 452 11.10 20.37 -4.29
N ASP A 453 12.21 21.10 -4.13
CA ASP A 453 12.26 22.57 -4.02
C ASP A 453 12.15 23.32 -5.36
#